data_AF-A0A1Y4BE59-F1
#
_entry.id   AF-A0A1Y4BE59-F1
#
_cell.length_a   1.000
_cell.length_b   1.000
_cell.length_c   1.000
_cell.angle_alpha   90.00
_cell.angle_beta   90.00
_cell.angle_gamma   90.00
#
_symmetry.space_group_name_H-M   'P 1'
#
loop_
_entity.id
_entity.type
_entity.pdbx_description
1 polymer ?
#
loop_
_entity_poly.entity_id
_entity_poly.type
_entity_poly.pdbx_seq_one_letter_code
_entity_poly.pdbx_strand_id
1 'polypeptide(L)'
;MRAWGICDEPVHLLVPSQQMRSAGRRARFHVWSPDVPVGAFWVLQDTVLLSGPEFTIIQLCGATARLEGLLDAHVSAVQAQTRTLRELGVNERPTVDHPLVREHERRIVAAAVLACEFAGTYRLGAPGEKTLYHVPAIMTMEGLAAMAESAGHNTAASRARIVADVAFDGSASPMETALALLLTLPVDYGGFGLVRPRLNASIDVSAHRGILADVDQVSPDYLWLDHGVALEYDSAEFHAAVGRDARSDAVRANILTSLGYRVFRATPRVVRSLADVELLARQLACALGTPLEEPSDVQALRRRRLYAQLMPSRDA
;
A
#
# COMPACT_ATOMS: atom_id res chain seq x y z
N MET A 1 28.34 -11.03 -2.43
CA MET A 1 27.08 -10.38 -1.98
C MET A 1 26.75 -9.18 -2.86
N ARG A 2 27.63 -8.17 -3.00
CA ARG A 2 27.41 -7.05 -3.94
C ARG A 2 27.19 -7.47 -5.41
N ALA A 3 27.90 -8.50 -5.88
CA ALA A 3 27.68 -9.08 -7.21
C ALA A 3 26.26 -9.64 -7.43
N TRP A 4 25.49 -9.82 -6.36
CA TRP A 4 24.12 -10.33 -6.35
C TRP A 4 23.09 -9.23 -6.04
N GLY A 5 23.49 -7.95 -6.09
CA GLY A 5 22.64 -6.82 -5.73
C GLY A 5 22.39 -6.65 -4.23
N ILE A 6 23.05 -7.43 -3.37
CA ILE A 6 22.96 -7.26 -1.92
C ILE A 6 23.87 -6.09 -1.51
N CYS A 7 23.25 -4.95 -1.23
CA CYS A 7 23.94 -3.70 -0.93
C CYS A 7 24.08 -3.41 0.58
N ASP A 8 23.26 -4.07 1.41
CA ASP A 8 23.19 -3.80 2.85
C ASP A 8 23.69 -4.96 3.73
N GLU A 9 24.31 -4.62 4.86
CA GLU A 9 24.68 -5.55 5.93
C GLU A 9 23.91 -5.19 7.23
N PRO A 10 23.48 -6.19 8.04
CA PRO A 10 23.72 -7.62 7.87
C PRO A 10 22.82 -8.25 6.80
N VAL A 11 23.28 -9.32 6.16
CA VAL A 11 22.45 -10.11 5.22
C VAL A 11 21.51 -11.01 6.00
N HIS A 12 20.23 -11.00 5.66
CA HIS A 12 19.23 -11.83 6.33
C HIS A 12 19.18 -13.23 5.66
N LEU A 13 19.45 -14.28 6.44
CA LEU A 13 19.49 -15.67 5.96
C LEU A 13 18.43 -16.51 6.66
N LEU A 14 17.71 -17.34 5.91
CA LEU A 14 16.77 -18.32 6.46
C LEU A 14 17.50 -19.62 6.75
N VAL A 15 17.24 -20.20 7.92
CA VAL A 15 17.78 -21.50 8.34
C VAL A 15 16.68 -22.38 8.89
N PRO A 16 16.72 -23.70 8.68
CA PRO A 16 15.64 -24.60 9.11
C PRO A 16 15.60 -24.80 10.63
N SER A 17 16.69 -24.53 11.34
CA SER A 17 16.75 -24.72 12.80
C SER A 17 17.65 -23.69 13.48
N GLN A 18 17.46 -23.53 14.80
CA GLN A 18 18.30 -22.65 15.62
C GLN A 18 19.77 -23.08 15.64
N GLN A 19 20.06 -24.37 15.44
CA GLN A 19 21.41 -24.93 15.47
C GLN A 19 22.24 -24.52 14.26
N MET A 20 21.59 -24.15 13.16
CA MET A 20 22.25 -23.70 11.92
C MET A 20 22.55 -22.20 11.91
N ARG A 21 22.29 -21.49 13.02
CA ARG A 21 22.67 -20.08 13.16
C ARG A 21 24.18 -19.96 13.38
N SER A 22 24.81 -18.97 12.75
CA SER A 22 26.18 -18.55 13.07
C SER A 22 26.18 -17.26 13.88
N ALA A 23 27.25 -17.02 14.65
CA ALA A 23 27.40 -15.85 15.54
C ALA A 23 27.99 -14.61 14.83
N GLY A 24 28.17 -14.65 13.51
CA GLY A 24 28.78 -13.56 12.75
C GLY A 24 27.92 -12.29 12.70
N ARG A 25 28.56 -11.11 12.72
CA ARG A 25 27.87 -9.80 12.62
C ARG A 25 27.39 -9.46 11.20
N ARG A 26 27.89 -10.16 10.18
CA ARG A 26 27.60 -9.90 8.77
C ARG A 26 26.32 -10.58 8.27
N ALA A 27 25.75 -11.49 9.05
CA ALA A 27 24.53 -12.20 8.70
C ALA A 27 23.59 -12.31 9.89
N ARG A 28 22.29 -12.09 9.65
CA ARG A 28 21.22 -12.28 10.62
C ARG A 28 20.41 -13.50 10.23
N PHE A 29 20.37 -14.50 11.10
CA PHE A 29 19.70 -15.77 10.82
C PHE A 29 18.27 -15.80 11.36
N HIS A 30 17.33 -16.12 10.50
CA HIS A 30 15.90 -16.28 10.81
C HIS A 30 15.55 -17.75 10.70
N VAL A 31 14.93 -18.31 11.75
CA VAL A 31 14.54 -19.72 11.71
C VAL A 31 13.19 -19.83 11.01
N TRP A 32 13.14 -20.67 9.98
CA TRP A 32 11.92 -21.05 9.31
C TRP A 32 11.82 -22.57 9.33
N SER A 33 11.04 -23.09 10.27
CA SER A 33 10.76 -24.52 10.42
C SER A 33 9.51 -25.03 9.71
N PRO A 34 8.51 -24.20 9.30
CA PRO A 34 7.42 -24.70 8.46
C PRO A 34 7.92 -25.17 7.09
N ASP A 35 7.16 -26.05 6.45
CA ASP A 35 7.42 -26.44 5.07
C ASP A 35 7.49 -25.21 4.17
N VAL A 36 8.45 -25.25 3.25
CA VAL A 36 8.64 -24.19 2.25
C VAL A 36 7.65 -24.42 1.13
N PRO A 37 6.77 -23.45 0.82
CA PRO A 37 5.84 -23.59 -0.28
C PRO A 37 6.56 -23.79 -1.61
N VAL A 38 5.95 -24.56 -2.52
CA VAL A 38 6.44 -24.65 -3.90
C VAL A 38 6.45 -23.26 -4.54
N GLY A 39 7.55 -22.90 -5.20
CA GLY A 39 7.72 -21.57 -5.82
C GLY A 39 8.13 -20.46 -4.85
N ALA A 40 8.34 -20.75 -3.56
CA ALA A 40 8.74 -19.76 -2.56
C ALA A 40 10.13 -19.16 -2.79
N PHE A 41 10.97 -19.82 -3.58
CA PHE A 41 12.34 -19.40 -3.85
C PHE A 41 12.65 -19.40 -5.34
N TRP A 42 13.43 -18.39 -5.75
CA TRP A 42 14.13 -18.37 -7.03
C TRP A 42 15.54 -18.92 -6.85
N VAL A 43 15.95 -19.80 -7.76
CA VAL A 43 17.30 -20.37 -7.75
C VAL A 43 18.24 -19.36 -8.38
N LEU A 44 19.17 -18.84 -7.58
CA LEU A 44 20.17 -17.89 -8.02
C LEU A 44 21.49 -18.61 -8.39
N GLN A 45 21.85 -19.64 -7.61
CA GLN A 45 22.90 -20.63 -7.85
C GLN A 45 22.56 -21.95 -7.14
N ASP A 46 23.36 -23.00 -7.38
CA ASP A 46 23.21 -24.35 -6.80
C ASP A 46 22.98 -24.38 -5.27
N THR A 47 23.49 -23.38 -4.54
CA THR A 47 23.36 -23.29 -3.07
C THR A 47 22.76 -21.97 -2.58
N VAL A 48 22.37 -21.07 -3.47
CA VAL A 48 21.83 -19.75 -3.11
C VAL A 48 20.42 -19.61 -3.66
N LEU A 49 19.47 -19.56 -2.73
CA LEU A 49 18.05 -19.35 -3.00
C LEU A 49 17.65 -17.94 -2.56
N LEU A 50 16.89 -17.24 -3.40
CA LEU A 50 16.32 -15.94 -3.11
C LEU A 50 14.83 -16.10 -2.84
N SER A 51 14.29 -15.52 -1.75
CA SER A 51 12.84 -15.52 -1.53
C SER A 51 12.14 -14.90 -2.73
N GLY A 52 11.15 -15.59 -3.29
CA GLY A 52 10.25 -15.04 -4.30
C GLY A 52 9.44 -13.87 -3.73
N PRO A 53 8.83 -13.05 -4.59
CA PRO A 53 8.11 -11.85 -4.16
C PRO A 53 6.91 -12.18 -3.25
N GLU A 54 6.10 -13.18 -3.59
CA GLU A 54 4.96 -13.61 -2.77
C GLU A 54 5.40 -14.14 -1.41
N PHE A 55 6.45 -14.96 -1.40
CA PHE A 55 6.98 -15.52 -0.16
C PHE A 55 7.59 -14.44 0.75
N THR A 56 8.19 -13.40 0.16
CA THR A 56 8.69 -12.23 0.89
C THR A 56 7.56 -11.53 1.64
N ILE A 57 6.38 -11.35 1.03
CA ILE A 57 5.21 -10.78 1.70
C ILE A 57 4.76 -11.66 2.87
N ILE A 58 4.72 -12.99 2.69
CA ILE A 58 4.37 -13.94 3.78
C ILE A 58 5.37 -13.82 4.94
N GLN A 59 6.66 -13.74 4.66
CA GLN A 59 7.70 -13.58 5.68
C GLN A 59 7.54 -12.28 6.48
N LEU A 60 7.21 -11.18 5.81
CA LEU A 60 6.92 -9.90 6.47
C LEU A 60 5.67 -9.98 7.34
N CYS A 61 4.64 -10.69 6.89
CA CYS A 61 3.41 -10.93 7.64
C CYS A 61 3.63 -11.77 8.91
N GLY A 62 4.61 -12.69 8.88
CA GLY A 62 5.01 -13.53 10.01
C GLY A 62 5.88 -12.83 11.05
N ALA A 63 6.46 -11.67 10.74
CA ALA A 63 7.36 -10.99 11.66
C ALA A 63 6.61 -10.40 12.87
N THR A 64 7.03 -10.75 14.09
CA THR A 64 6.48 -10.24 15.35
C THR A 64 7.38 -9.16 15.96
N ALA A 65 6.77 -8.10 16.48
CA ALA A 65 7.47 -7.12 17.32
C ALA A 65 7.68 -7.66 18.75
N ARG A 66 8.67 -7.12 19.47
CA ARG A 66 8.84 -7.40 20.91
C ARG A 66 7.80 -6.63 21.70
N LEU A 67 7.03 -7.34 22.52
CA LEU A 67 5.87 -6.82 23.26
C LEU A 67 6.24 -5.67 24.22
N GLU A 68 7.33 -5.83 24.98
CA GLU A 68 7.77 -4.89 26.03
C GLU A 68 8.04 -3.49 25.46
N GLY A 69 8.85 -3.39 24.39
CA GLY A 69 9.19 -2.09 23.80
C GLY A 69 7.99 -1.35 23.19
N LEU A 70 6.95 -2.08 22.75
CA LEU A 70 5.71 -1.45 22.27
C LEU A 70 4.87 -0.88 23.40
N LEU A 71 4.79 -1.58 24.54
CA LEU A 71 4.04 -1.13 25.70
C LEU A 71 4.66 0.14 26.30
N ASP A 72 5.98 0.18 26.46
CA ASP A 72 6.68 1.34 27.01
C ASP A 72 6.51 2.59 26.13
N ALA A 73 6.63 2.43 24.80
CA ALA A 73 6.42 3.51 23.84
C ALA A 73 4.96 3.99 23.87
N HIS A 74 4.00 3.06 24.00
CA HIS A 74 2.58 3.38 24.09
C HIS A 74 2.23 4.16 25.35
N VAL A 75 2.64 3.67 26.52
CA VAL A 75 2.43 4.35 27.81
C VAL A 75 3.04 5.75 27.78
N SER A 76 4.27 5.88 27.27
CA SER A 76 4.95 7.17 27.13
C SER A 76 4.17 8.15 26.25
N ALA A 77 3.63 7.68 25.11
CA ALA A 77 2.82 8.51 24.22
C ALA A 77 1.50 8.97 24.87
N VAL A 78 0.80 8.07 25.56
CA VAL A 78 -0.46 8.41 26.27
C VAL A 78 -0.20 9.40 27.40
N GLN A 79 0.88 9.23 28.16
CA GLN A 79 1.28 10.16 29.22
C GLN A 79 1.68 11.54 28.69
N ALA A 80 2.37 11.59 27.54
CA ALA A 80 2.70 12.85 26.89
C ALA A 80 1.43 13.59 26.45
N GLN A 81 0.51 12.91 25.77
CA GLN A 81 -0.76 13.51 25.33
C GLN A 81 -1.62 13.96 26.52
N THR A 82 -1.68 13.16 27.59
CA THR A 82 -2.42 13.53 28.81
C THR A 82 -1.86 14.80 29.45
N ARG A 83 -0.53 14.99 29.44
CA ARG A 83 0.10 16.23 29.93
C ARG A 83 -0.29 17.42 29.06
N THR A 84 -0.19 17.30 27.74
CA THR A 84 -0.58 18.36 26.81
C THR A 84 -2.04 18.77 26.96
N LEU A 85 -2.97 17.81 27.10
CA LEU A 85 -4.39 18.12 27.31
C LEU A 85 -4.64 18.90 28.61
N ARG A 86 -3.94 18.53 29.70
CA ARG A 86 -4.00 19.25 30.98
C ARG A 86 -3.45 20.67 30.87
N GLU A 87 -2.32 20.86 30.17
CA GLU A 87 -1.72 22.17 29.94
C GLU A 87 -2.64 23.08 29.13
N LEU A 88 -3.42 22.53 28.20
CA LEU A 88 -4.41 23.25 27.40
C LEU A 88 -5.76 23.46 28.12
N GLY A 89 -5.91 22.98 29.36
CA GLY A 89 -7.16 23.08 30.12
C GLY A 89 -8.31 22.22 29.54
N VAL A 90 -8.00 21.25 28.69
CA VAL A 90 -8.99 20.37 28.05
C VAL A 90 -9.29 19.19 28.99
N ASN A 91 -10.53 19.11 29.46
CA ASN A 91 -11.00 18.05 30.36
C ASN A 91 -11.50 16.79 29.63
N GLU A 92 -10.75 16.35 28.61
CA GLU A 92 -11.05 15.13 27.86
C GLU A 92 -9.99 14.06 28.12
N ARG A 93 -10.39 12.79 28.10
CA ARG A 93 -9.45 11.67 28.13
C ARG A 93 -8.91 11.43 26.72
N PRO A 94 -7.60 11.15 26.55
CA PRO A 94 -7.08 10.82 25.25
C PRO A 94 -7.73 9.53 24.74
N THR A 95 -8.08 9.49 23.45
CA THR A 95 -8.49 8.26 22.78
C THR A 95 -7.29 7.30 22.74
N VAL A 96 -7.43 6.12 23.35
CA VAL A 96 -6.37 5.10 23.44
C VAL A 96 -6.75 3.89 22.59
N ASP A 97 -5.81 3.46 21.75
CA ASP A 97 -5.93 2.27 20.91
C ASP A 97 -4.97 1.18 21.39
N HIS A 98 -5.34 -0.09 21.23
CA HIS A 98 -4.57 -1.20 21.76
C HIS A 98 -3.22 -1.35 21.01
N PRO A 99 -2.06 -1.24 21.69
CA PRO A 99 -0.76 -1.13 21.02
C PRO A 99 -0.39 -2.32 20.14
N LEU A 100 -0.73 -3.54 20.56
CA LEU A 100 -0.46 -4.75 19.77
C LEU A 100 -1.34 -4.87 18.52
N VAL A 101 -2.63 -4.51 18.64
CA VAL A 101 -3.58 -4.50 17.52
C VAL A 101 -3.10 -3.48 16.49
N ARG A 102 -2.73 -2.29 16.96
CA ARG A 102 -2.14 -1.24 16.11
C ARG A 102 -0.88 -1.69 15.38
N GLU A 103 0.10 -2.28 16.08
CA GLU A 103 1.32 -2.74 15.42
C GLU A 103 1.03 -3.85 14.40
N HIS A 104 0.05 -4.70 14.69
CA HIS A 104 -0.41 -5.72 13.76
C HIS A 104 -1.00 -5.10 12.49
N GLU A 105 -1.92 -4.16 12.62
CA GLU A 105 -2.54 -3.43 11.51
C GLU A 105 -1.51 -2.67 10.68
N ARG A 106 -0.60 -1.95 11.35
CA ARG A 106 0.50 -1.21 10.70
C ARG A 106 1.36 -2.12 9.81
N ARG A 107 1.63 -3.36 10.26
CA ARG A 107 2.39 -4.35 9.50
C ARG A 107 1.62 -4.89 8.30
N ILE A 108 0.32 -5.13 8.44
CA ILE A 108 -0.54 -5.50 7.30
C ILE A 108 -0.50 -4.40 6.25
N VAL A 109 -0.68 -3.14 6.66
CA VAL A 109 -0.63 -1.99 5.74
C VAL A 109 0.74 -1.88 5.07
N ALA A 110 1.84 -2.03 5.82
CA ALA A 110 3.18 -1.99 5.24
C ALA A 110 3.43 -3.14 4.24
N ALA A 111 2.94 -4.34 4.54
CA ALA A 111 3.00 -5.48 3.62
C ALA A 111 2.13 -5.24 2.37
N ALA A 112 0.96 -4.61 2.52
CA ALA A 112 0.09 -4.24 1.40
C ALA A 112 0.74 -3.19 0.48
N VAL A 113 1.42 -2.18 1.04
CA VAL A 113 2.18 -1.20 0.24
C VAL A 113 3.26 -1.89 -0.59
N LEU A 114 4.04 -2.79 0.01
CA LEU A 114 5.07 -3.53 -0.71
C LEU A 114 4.47 -4.49 -1.75
N ALA A 115 3.31 -5.09 -1.43
CA ALA A 115 2.60 -5.94 -2.37
C ALA A 115 2.14 -5.15 -3.60
N CYS A 116 1.56 -3.95 -3.41
CA CYS A 116 1.22 -3.06 -4.52
C CYS A 116 2.46 -2.65 -5.33
N GLU A 117 3.62 -2.45 -4.68
CA GLU A 117 4.86 -2.19 -5.39
C GLU A 117 5.28 -3.38 -6.27
N PHE A 118 5.31 -4.60 -5.73
CA PHE A 118 5.71 -5.79 -6.49
C PHE A 118 4.74 -6.14 -7.62
N ALA A 119 3.44 -5.92 -7.42
CA ALA A 119 2.40 -6.13 -8.44
C ALA A 119 2.13 -4.90 -9.32
N GLY A 120 2.85 -3.80 -9.06
CA GLY A 120 2.75 -2.55 -9.79
C GLY A 120 3.90 -2.35 -10.76
N THR A 121 3.88 -1.18 -11.40
CA THR A 121 4.85 -0.80 -12.44
C THR A 121 5.89 0.23 -11.98
N TYR A 122 6.12 0.30 -10.66
CA TYR A 122 7.15 1.15 -10.04
C TYR A 122 7.98 0.38 -9.01
N ARG A 123 9.20 0.84 -8.72
CA ARG A 123 10.03 0.34 -7.60
C ARG A 123 10.63 1.49 -6.81
N LEU A 124 10.51 1.42 -5.50
CA LEU A 124 11.17 2.36 -4.60
C LEU A 124 12.67 2.08 -4.61
N GLY A 125 13.46 3.14 -4.75
CA GLY A 125 14.90 3.05 -4.58
C GLY A 125 15.29 2.92 -3.10
N ALA A 126 16.55 2.58 -2.84
CA ALA A 126 17.10 2.70 -1.50
C ALA A 126 17.04 4.16 -1.01
N PRO A 127 17.20 4.44 0.30
CA PRO A 127 17.23 5.82 0.80
C PRO A 127 18.23 6.69 0.02
N GLY A 128 17.73 7.75 -0.64
CA GLY A 128 18.52 8.65 -1.49
C GLY A 128 18.52 8.31 -2.99
N GLU A 129 17.95 7.17 -3.38
CA GLU A 129 17.75 6.78 -4.77
C GLU A 129 16.38 7.20 -5.29
N LYS A 130 16.29 7.38 -6.61
CA LYS A 130 15.03 7.75 -7.27
C LYS A 130 14.15 6.52 -7.46
N THR A 131 12.84 6.71 -7.35
CA THR A 131 11.84 5.70 -7.75
C THR A 131 11.97 5.39 -9.24
N LEU A 132 11.98 4.10 -9.56
CA LEU A 132 11.92 3.61 -10.94
C LEU A 132 10.45 3.44 -11.34
N TYR A 133 10.11 3.82 -12.56
CA TYR A 133 8.75 3.73 -13.13
C TYR A 133 8.78 2.92 -14.44
N HIS A 134 7.61 2.45 -14.88
CA HIS A 134 7.44 1.66 -16.11
C HIS A 134 8.22 0.33 -16.11
N VAL A 135 8.35 -0.29 -14.94
CA VAL A 135 8.93 -1.63 -14.80
C VAL A 135 7.83 -2.69 -14.79
N PRO A 136 8.09 -3.94 -15.18
CA PRO A 136 7.10 -5.01 -15.08
C PRO A 136 6.78 -5.36 -13.62
N ALA A 137 5.52 -5.74 -13.37
CA ALA A 137 5.14 -6.43 -12.14
C ALA A 137 5.92 -7.75 -12.00
N ILE A 138 6.32 -8.09 -10.78
CA ILE A 138 7.04 -9.33 -10.47
C ILE A 138 6.17 -10.35 -9.72
N MET A 139 4.95 -9.99 -9.35
CA MET A 139 3.94 -10.87 -8.78
C MET A 139 2.53 -10.36 -9.12
N THR A 140 1.51 -11.14 -8.78
CA THR A 140 0.11 -10.71 -8.78
C THR A 140 -0.54 -10.97 -7.42
N MET A 141 -1.65 -10.29 -7.11
CA MET A 141 -2.41 -10.58 -5.89
C MET A 141 -2.98 -12.01 -5.89
N GLU A 142 -3.37 -12.52 -7.05
CA GLU A 142 -3.78 -13.92 -7.24
C GLU A 142 -2.64 -14.88 -6.90
N GLY A 143 -1.42 -14.60 -7.37
CA GLY A 143 -0.23 -15.38 -7.04
C GLY A 143 0.09 -15.35 -5.55
N LEU A 144 -0.04 -14.18 -4.90
CA LEU A 144 0.13 -14.04 -3.46
C LEU A 144 -0.90 -14.87 -2.67
N ALA A 145 -2.17 -14.82 -3.07
CA ALA A 145 -3.23 -15.61 -2.44
C ALA A 145 -2.94 -17.12 -2.57
N ALA A 146 -2.60 -17.60 -3.77
CA ALA A 146 -2.25 -19.00 -4.01
C ALA A 146 -1.02 -19.45 -3.21
N MET A 147 0.02 -18.61 -3.10
CA MET A 147 1.19 -18.87 -2.28
C MET A 147 0.84 -18.97 -0.79
N ALA A 148 -0.05 -18.08 -0.31
CA ALA A 148 -0.49 -18.09 1.08
C ALA A 148 -1.34 -19.33 1.40
N GLU A 149 -2.15 -19.81 0.46
CA GLU A 149 -2.88 -21.09 0.58
C GLU A 149 -1.91 -22.28 0.65
N SER A 150 -0.92 -22.32 -0.24
CA SER A 150 0.13 -23.36 -0.26
C SER A 150 0.98 -23.40 1.02
N ALA A 151 1.20 -22.24 1.66
CA ALA A 151 1.89 -22.13 2.95
C ALA A 151 1.10 -22.68 4.15
N GLY A 152 -0.16 -23.07 3.96
CA GLY A 152 -0.98 -23.73 4.96
C GLY A 152 -1.51 -22.83 6.08
N HIS A 153 -2.05 -23.44 7.13
CA HIS A 153 -2.76 -22.72 8.19
C HIS A 153 -1.83 -22.21 9.28
N ASN A 154 -1.22 -21.05 9.04
CA ASN A 154 -0.44 -20.34 10.05
C ASN A 154 -0.75 -18.84 10.04
N THR A 155 -0.32 -18.13 11.09
CA THR A 155 -0.58 -16.69 11.25
C THR A 155 0.00 -15.85 10.10
N ALA A 156 1.18 -16.21 9.57
CA ALA A 156 1.80 -15.48 8.47
C ALA A 156 0.99 -15.62 7.18
N ALA A 157 0.58 -16.84 6.84
CA ALA A 157 -0.28 -17.15 5.70
C ALA A 157 -1.67 -16.49 5.82
N SER A 158 -2.30 -16.54 6.99
CA SER A 158 -3.59 -15.86 7.22
C SER A 158 -3.51 -14.35 7.03
N ARG A 159 -2.41 -13.73 7.47
CA ARG A 159 -2.18 -12.30 7.25
C ARG A 159 -1.84 -11.97 5.81
N ALA A 160 -1.11 -12.83 5.12
CA ALA A 160 -0.82 -12.66 3.70
C ALA A 160 -2.09 -12.74 2.84
N ARG A 161 -3.07 -13.57 3.21
CA ARG A 161 -4.40 -13.57 2.58
C ARG A 161 -5.12 -12.23 2.76
N ILE A 162 -5.11 -11.68 3.98
CA ILE A 162 -5.64 -10.32 4.21
C ILE A 162 -4.92 -9.30 3.31
N VAL A 163 -3.59 -9.40 3.19
CA VAL A 163 -2.82 -8.51 2.29
C VAL A 163 -3.26 -8.67 0.84
N ALA A 164 -3.41 -9.90 0.34
CA ALA A 164 -3.90 -10.15 -1.02
C ALA A 164 -5.30 -9.58 -1.26
N ASP A 165 -6.17 -9.61 -0.24
CA ASP A 165 -7.53 -9.07 -0.32
C ASP A 165 -7.56 -7.52 -0.35
N VAL A 166 -6.58 -6.85 0.27
CA VAL A 166 -6.58 -5.38 0.41
C VAL A 166 -5.60 -4.65 -0.51
N ALA A 167 -4.53 -5.29 -0.98
CA ALA A 167 -3.55 -4.70 -1.90
C ALA A 167 -4.02 -4.75 -3.35
N PHE A 168 -3.32 -4.07 -4.26
CA PHE A 168 -3.76 -3.87 -5.64
C PHE A 168 -2.69 -4.30 -6.64
N ASP A 169 -3.13 -4.94 -7.73
CA ASP A 169 -2.33 -5.07 -8.94
C ASP A 169 -2.32 -3.74 -9.72
N GLY A 170 -1.26 -3.50 -10.49
CA GLY A 170 -1.26 -2.47 -11.52
C GLY A 170 -1.07 -1.03 -11.05
N SER A 171 -0.74 -0.76 -9.78
CA SER A 171 -0.38 0.59 -9.34
C SER A 171 0.84 1.11 -10.11
N ALA A 172 0.79 2.33 -10.65
CA ALA A 172 1.87 2.92 -11.45
C ALA A 172 2.77 3.89 -10.67
N SER A 173 2.38 4.26 -9.45
CA SER A 173 3.20 5.10 -8.58
C SER A 173 3.01 4.78 -7.10
N PRO A 174 3.97 5.18 -6.22
CA PRO A 174 3.79 5.08 -4.77
C PRO A 174 2.57 5.82 -4.27
N MET A 175 2.25 6.96 -4.91
CA MET A 175 1.11 7.75 -4.50
C MET A 175 -0.23 7.12 -4.89
N GLU A 176 -0.29 6.47 -6.06
CA GLU A 176 -1.45 5.68 -6.41
C GLU A 176 -1.74 4.58 -5.38
N THR A 177 -0.69 3.84 -4.99
CA THR A 177 -0.79 2.81 -3.95
C THR A 177 -1.33 3.38 -2.65
N ALA A 178 -0.73 4.47 -2.17
CA ALA A 178 -1.09 5.05 -0.89
C ALA A 178 -2.52 5.64 -0.89
N LEU A 179 -2.94 6.30 -1.96
CA LEU A 179 -4.30 6.82 -2.06
C LEU A 179 -5.34 5.69 -2.25
N ALA A 180 -5.03 4.65 -3.06
CA ALA A 180 -5.88 3.46 -3.20
C ALA A 180 -6.14 2.80 -1.83
N LEU A 181 -5.07 2.54 -1.07
CA LEU A 181 -5.15 1.91 0.24
C LEU A 181 -5.91 2.80 1.23
N LEU A 182 -5.64 4.11 1.27
CA LEU A 182 -6.34 5.01 2.18
C LEU A 182 -7.86 5.06 1.88
N LEU A 183 -8.23 5.13 0.60
CA LEU A 183 -9.64 5.18 0.17
C LEU A 183 -10.40 3.88 0.44
N THR A 184 -9.74 2.72 0.35
CA THR A 184 -10.44 1.42 0.27
C THR A 184 -10.19 0.46 1.42
N LEU A 185 -9.13 0.66 2.23
CA LEU A 185 -8.92 -0.16 3.41
C LEU A 185 -10.15 -0.07 4.33
N PRO A 186 -10.51 -1.16 5.03
CA PRO A 186 -11.58 -1.12 6.02
C PRO A 186 -11.35 -0.05 7.08
N VAL A 187 -12.43 0.47 7.67
CA VAL A 187 -12.37 1.50 8.72
C VAL A 187 -11.56 1.05 9.94
N ASP A 188 -11.50 -0.25 10.21
CA ASP A 188 -10.69 -0.83 11.29
C ASP A 188 -9.18 -0.65 11.06
N TYR A 189 -8.73 -0.62 9.80
CA TYR A 189 -7.35 -0.27 9.45
C TYR A 189 -7.15 1.25 9.32
N GLY A 190 -8.21 2.04 9.50
CA GLY A 190 -8.22 3.49 9.35
C GLY A 190 -8.53 3.98 7.93
N GLY A 191 -8.91 3.10 7.00
CA GLY A 191 -9.30 3.55 5.66
C GLY A 191 -10.69 4.19 5.62
N PHE A 192 -11.11 4.60 4.42
CA PHE A 192 -12.48 5.09 4.18
C PHE A 192 -13.47 3.98 3.85
N GLY A 193 -13.01 2.75 3.56
CA GLY A 193 -13.89 1.61 3.29
C GLY A 193 -14.68 1.73 1.98
N LEU A 194 -14.20 2.51 1.01
CA LEU A 194 -14.82 2.54 -0.32
C LEU A 194 -14.69 1.19 -1.02
N VAL A 195 -15.65 0.93 -1.91
CA VAL A 195 -15.57 -0.19 -2.86
C VAL A 195 -14.22 -0.10 -3.60
N ARG A 196 -13.62 -1.26 -3.89
CA ARG A 196 -12.28 -1.34 -4.49
C ARG A 196 -12.33 -0.99 -5.98
N PRO A 197 -11.51 -0.05 -6.48
CA PRO A 197 -11.34 0.17 -7.91
C PRO A 197 -10.40 -0.88 -8.53
N ARG A 198 -10.38 -0.95 -9.86
CA ARG A 198 -9.25 -1.53 -10.59
C ARG A 198 -8.27 -0.42 -10.91
N LEU A 199 -6.99 -0.60 -10.56
CA LEU A 199 -5.96 0.40 -10.87
C LEU A 199 -5.47 0.25 -12.30
N ASN A 200 -5.27 1.38 -12.98
CA ASN A 200 -4.73 1.46 -14.35
C ASN A 200 -5.39 0.48 -15.35
N ALA A 201 -6.66 0.14 -15.12
CA ALA A 201 -7.39 -0.80 -15.96
C ALA A 201 -7.80 -0.14 -17.27
N SER A 202 -7.52 -0.82 -18.38
CA SER A 202 -7.80 -0.31 -19.73
C SER A 202 -9.27 -0.47 -20.09
N ILE A 203 -9.84 0.60 -20.65
CA ILE A 203 -11.16 0.62 -21.28
C ILE A 203 -10.94 0.64 -22.79
N ASP A 204 -11.52 -0.33 -23.49
CA ASP A 204 -11.54 -0.34 -24.95
C ASP A 204 -12.47 0.77 -25.46
N VAL A 205 -11.89 1.71 -26.19
CA VAL A 205 -12.58 2.84 -26.81
C VAL A 205 -12.45 2.84 -28.33
N SER A 206 -11.96 1.74 -28.92
CA SER A 206 -11.75 1.59 -30.36
C SER A 206 -13.02 1.84 -31.19
N ALA A 207 -14.18 1.47 -30.66
CA ALA A 207 -15.49 1.74 -31.29
C ALA A 207 -15.81 3.25 -31.43
N HIS A 208 -15.13 4.10 -30.66
CA HIS A 208 -15.33 5.55 -30.64
C HIS A 208 -14.18 6.32 -31.31
N ARG A 209 -13.29 5.60 -32.01
CA ARG A 209 -12.12 6.19 -32.67
C ARG A 209 -12.52 7.20 -33.74
N GLY A 210 -11.92 8.39 -33.71
CA GLY A 210 -12.23 9.50 -34.63
C GLY A 210 -13.57 10.19 -34.39
N ILE A 211 -14.29 9.79 -33.31
CA ILE A 211 -15.54 10.42 -32.89
C ILE A 211 -15.36 11.04 -31.50
N LEU A 212 -15.02 10.22 -30.50
CA LEU A 212 -14.83 10.64 -29.11
C LEU A 212 -13.41 10.41 -28.60
N ALA A 213 -12.61 9.56 -29.27
CA ALA A 213 -11.24 9.24 -28.89
C ALA A 213 -10.30 9.14 -30.10
N ASP A 214 -9.04 9.51 -29.94
CA ASP A 214 -7.98 9.31 -30.96
C ASP A 214 -7.13 8.05 -30.70
N VAL A 215 -7.43 7.34 -29.62
CA VAL A 215 -6.75 6.13 -29.14
C VAL A 215 -7.73 4.97 -29.12
N ASP A 216 -7.22 3.74 -29.08
CA ASP A 216 -8.06 2.53 -28.94
C ASP A 216 -8.32 2.17 -27.47
N GLN A 217 -7.52 2.71 -26.55
CA GLN A 217 -7.57 2.37 -25.14
C GLN A 217 -7.32 3.59 -24.26
N VAL A 218 -8.04 3.65 -23.14
CA VAL A 218 -7.85 4.64 -22.08
C VAL A 218 -7.81 3.94 -20.73
N SER A 219 -6.79 4.26 -19.93
CA SER A 219 -6.63 3.73 -18.57
C SER A 219 -6.62 4.89 -17.56
N PRO A 220 -7.71 5.12 -16.81
CA PRO A 220 -7.64 5.99 -15.64
C PRO A 220 -6.87 5.32 -14.51
N ASP A 221 -6.30 6.13 -13.61
CA ASP A 221 -5.52 5.61 -12.49
C ASP A 221 -6.35 4.70 -11.57
N TYR A 222 -7.63 5.04 -11.36
CA TYR A 222 -8.59 4.23 -10.61
C TYR A 222 -9.91 4.13 -11.38
N LEU A 223 -10.41 2.90 -11.56
CA LEU A 223 -11.63 2.61 -12.28
C LEU A 223 -12.62 1.81 -11.44
N TRP A 224 -13.80 2.38 -11.20
CA TRP A 224 -14.99 1.66 -10.75
C TRP A 224 -15.91 1.44 -11.95
N LEU A 225 -15.59 0.41 -12.73
CA LEU A 225 -16.25 0.12 -14.01
C LEU A 225 -17.77 0.02 -13.87
N ASP A 226 -18.25 -0.78 -12.91
CA ASP A 226 -19.68 -1.03 -12.70
C ASP A 226 -20.46 0.20 -12.21
N HIS A 227 -19.75 1.24 -11.77
CA HIS A 227 -20.35 2.48 -11.25
C HIS A 227 -20.22 3.67 -12.23
N GLY A 228 -19.50 3.49 -13.34
CA GLY A 228 -19.15 4.57 -14.26
C GLY A 228 -18.39 5.70 -13.56
N VAL A 229 -17.48 5.37 -12.63
CA VAL A 229 -16.67 6.36 -11.89
C VAL A 229 -15.19 6.10 -12.16
N ALA A 230 -14.44 7.17 -12.40
CA ALA A 230 -13.00 7.14 -12.52
C ALA A 230 -12.36 8.22 -11.63
N LEU A 231 -11.14 7.98 -11.16
CA LEU A 231 -10.31 8.96 -10.48
C LEU A 231 -8.95 9.04 -11.19
N GLU A 232 -8.46 10.26 -11.38
CA GLU A 232 -7.14 10.55 -11.93
C GLU A 232 -6.30 11.23 -10.85
N TYR A 233 -5.07 10.76 -10.63
CA TYR A 233 -4.08 11.43 -9.79
C TYR A 233 -3.21 12.37 -10.66
N ASP A 234 -3.58 13.64 -10.66
CA ASP A 234 -2.93 14.68 -11.45
C ASP A 234 -1.63 15.12 -10.78
N SER A 235 -0.53 14.48 -11.17
CA SER A 235 0.82 14.74 -10.66
C SER A 235 1.52 15.94 -11.33
N ALA A 236 0.79 16.82 -12.04
CA ALA A 236 1.36 17.93 -12.82
C ALA A 236 2.27 18.89 -12.02
N GLU A 237 2.10 19.06 -10.70
CA GLU A 237 3.03 19.87 -9.87
C GLU A 237 4.45 19.26 -9.78
N PHE A 238 4.62 17.94 -9.99
CA PHE A 238 5.93 17.27 -10.01
C PHE A 238 6.48 17.02 -11.43
N HIS A 239 5.63 17.11 -12.47
CA HIS A 239 5.97 16.69 -13.84
C HIS A 239 6.45 17.80 -14.79
N ALA A 240 6.51 19.06 -14.34
CA ALA A 240 7.17 20.12 -15.13
C ALA A 240 8.63 19.79 -15.51
N ALA A 241 9.26 18.82 -14.83
CA ALA A 241 10.64 18.37 -15.09
C ALA A 241 10.76 17.09 -15.95
N VAL A 242 9.68 16.33 -16.23
CA VAL A 242 9.79 14.96 -16.80
C VAL A 242 9.04 14.76 -18.13
N GLY A 243 8.37 15.80 -18.66
CA GLY A 243 7.84 15.74 -20.03
C GLY A 243 6.63 14.80 -20.22
N ARG A 244 5.87 14.49 -19.16
CA ARG A 244 4.49 13.97 -19.30
C ARG A 244 3.57 15.14 -19.65
N ASP A 245 2.90 15.01 -20.79
CA ASP A 245 2.12 16.07 -21.42
C ASP A 245 0.76 16.20 -20.69
N ALA A 246 0.55 17.26 -19.90
CA ALA A 246 -0.72 17.54 -19.21
C ALA A 246 -1.93 17.59 -20.18
N ARG A 247 -1.65 17.81 -21.47
CA ARG A 247 -2.61 17.68 -22.56
C ARG A 247 -3.17 16.26 -22.69
N SER A 248 -2.35 15.23 -22.47
CA SER A 248 -2.74 13.81 -22.54
C SER A 248 -3.76 13.46 -21.45
N ASP A 249 -3.56 13.96 -20.23
CA ASP A 249 -4.46 13.71 -19.09
C ASP A 249 -5.81 14.41 -19.26
N ALA A 250 -5.80 15.64 -19.77
CA ALA A 250 -7.03 16.36 -20.10
C ALA A 250 -7.83 15.66 -21.21
N VAL A 251 -7.15 15.15 -22.25
CA VAL A 251 -7.79 14.38 -23.33
C VAL A 251 -8.38 13.08 -22.78
N ARG A 252 -7.63 12.32 -21.99
CA ARG A 252 -8.11 11.11 -21.31
C ARG A 252 -9.36 11.36 -20.47
N ALA A 253 -9.37 12.40 -19.64
CA ALA A 253 -10.54 12.76 -18.84
C ALA A 253 -11.75 13.14 -19.70
N ASN A 254 -11.54 13.85 -20.82
CA ASN A 254 -12.61 14.22 -21.74
C ASN A 254 -13.20 12.99 -22.45
N ILE A 255 -12.38 12.02 -22.85
CA ILE A 255 -12.83 10.75 -23.44
C ILE A 255 -13.74 10.02 -22.45
N LEU A 256 -13.27 9.81 -21.22
CA LEU A 256 -14.04 9.13 -20.17
C LEU A 256 -15.37 9.85 -19.88
N THR A 257 -15.34 11.18 -19.78
CA THR A 257 -16.56 11.98 -19.56
C THR A 257 -17.55 11.84 -20.72
N SER A 258 -17.05 11.83 -21.97
CA SER A 258 -17.87 11.65 -23.18
C SER A 258 -18.51 10.27 -23.26
N LEU A 259 -17.87 9.26 -22.64
CA LEU A 259 -18.40 7.90 -22.50
C LEU A 259 -19.35 7.75 -21.29
N GLY A 260 -19.66 8.83 -20.58
CA GLY A 260 -20.59 8.85 -19.46
C GLY A 260 -19.97 8.55 -18.09
N TYR A 261 -18.64 8.45 -18.00
CA TYR A 261 -17.98 8.30 -16.70
C TYR A 261 -17.97 9.62 -15.93
N ARG A 262 -18.19 9.54 -14.62
CA ARG A 262 -17.89 10.65 -13.70
C ARG A 262 -16.42 10.57 -13.31
N VAL A 263 -15.64 11.53 -13.81
CA VAL A 263 -14.19 11.59 -13.59
C VAL A 263 -13.86 12.58 -12.49
N PHE A 264 -13.29 12.08 -11.39
CA PHE A 264 -12.74 12.88 -10.30
C PHE A 264 -11.24 13.09 -10.50
N ARG A 265 -10.69 14.14 -9.89
CA ARG A 265 -9.24 14.41 -9.90
C ARG A 265 -8.72 14.62 -8.49
N ALA A 266 -7.62 13.94 -8.17
CA ALA A 266 -6.83 14.17 -6.98
C ALA A 266 -5.52 14.86 -7.37
N THR A 267 -5.27 16.06 -6.85
CA THR A 267 -3.99 16.74 -7.04
C THR A 267 -3.09 16.52 -5.81
N PRO A 268 -1.78 16.77 -5.91
CA PRO A 268 -0.88 16.83 -4.76
C PRO A 268 -1.40 17.69 -3.61
N ARG A 269 -2.14 18.78 -3.92
CA ARG A 269 -2.76 19.63 -2.91
C ARG A 269 -3.89 18.93 -2.14
N VAL A 270 -4.70 18.12 -2.83
CA VAL A 270 -5.78 17.34 -2.20
C VAL A 270 -5.21 16.28 -1.25
N VAL A 271 -4.11 15.62 -1.64
CA VAL A 271 -3.50 14.58 -0.80
C VAL A 271 -2.59 15.12 0.33
N ARG A 272 -2.41 16.45 0.43
CA ARG A 272 -1.62 17.12 1.48
C ARG A 272 -2.37 17.34 2.78
N SER A 273 -3.70 17.18 2.80
CA SER A 273 -4.48 17.25 4.04
C SER A 273 -5.50 16.10 4.15
N LEU A 274 -5.64 15.55 5.35
CA LEU A 274 -6.64 14.51 5.60
C LEU A 274 -8.07 15.01 5.35
N ALA A 275 -8.34 16.29 5.62
CA ALA A 275 -9.65 16.89 5.40
C ALA A 275 -10.02 16.94 3.91
N ASP A 276 -9.06 17.27 3.04
CA ASP A 276 -9.28 17.29 1.59
C ASP A 276 -9.45 15.89 1.02
N VAL A 277 -8.68 14.91 1.52
CA VAL A 277 -8.89 13.49 1.16
C VAL A 277 -10.24 12.99 1.66
N GLU A 278 -10.68 13.39 2.86
CA GLU A 278 -12.00 13.04 3.38
C GLU A 278 -13.13 13.62 2.53
N LEU A 279 -13.00 14.87 2.07
CA LEU A 279 -13.94 15.46 1.13
C LEU A 279 -13.99 14.66 -0.18
N LEU A 280 -12.83 14.30 -0.74
CA LEU A 280 -12.75 13.45 -1.94
C LEU A 280 -13.42 12.10 -1.70
N ALA A 281 -13.16 11.45 -0.56
CA ALA A 281 -13.76 10.17 -0.22
C ALA A 281 -15.29 10.25 -0.12
N ARG A 282 -15.84 11.34 0.46
CA ARG A 282 -17.30 11.57 0.53
C ARG A 282 -17.90 11.82 -0.86
N GLN A 283 -17.21 12.57 -1.72
CA GLN A 283 -17.61 12.78 -3.11
C GLN A 283 -17.63 11.47 -3.91
N LEU A 284 -16.60 10.64 -3.75
CA LEU A 284 -16.53 9.31 -4.36
C LEU A 284 -17.62 8.38 -3.82
N ALA A 285 -17.84 8.32 -2.50
CA ALA A 285 -18.93 7.54 -1.89
C ALA A 285 -20.30 7.91 -2.47
N CYS A 286 -20.58 9.22 -2.57
CA CYS A 286 -21.81 9.71 -3.21
C CYS A 286 -21.89 9.26 -4.67
N ALA A 287 -20.79 9.33 -5.41
CA ALA A 287 -20.77 8.89 -6.79
C ALA A 287 -20.99 7.37 -6.91
N LEU A 288 -20.33 6.58 -6.07
CA LEU A 288 -20.44 5.12 -6.02
C LEU A 288 -21.77 4.64 -5.43
N GLY A 289 -22.64 5.53 -4.95
CA GLY A 289 -23.90 5.15 -4.30
C GLY A 289 -23.71 4.34 -3.02
N THR A 290 -22.52 4.40 -2.41
CA THR A 290 -22.16 3.66 -1.20
C THR A 290 -21.83 4.65 -0.10
N PRO A 291 -22.64 4.76 0.97
CA PRO A 291 -22.34 5.69 2.06
C PRO A 291 -21.08 5.25 2.82
N LEU A 292 -20.31 6.23 3.30
CA LEU A 292 -19.19 5.96 4.20
C LEU A 292 -19.70 5.57 5.58
N GLU A 293 -19.03 4.61 6.22
CA GLU A 293 -19.24 4.30 7.63
C GLU A 293 -18.69 5.44 8.50
N GLU A 294 -19.49 5.86 9.49
CA GLU A 294 -19.06 6.86 10.48
C GLU A 294 -18.11 6.20 11.49
N PRO A 295 -16.84 6.64 11.55
CA PRO A 295 -15.84 5.99 12.40
C PRO A 295 -16.09 6.31 13.87
N SER A 296 -15.85 5.34 14.75
CA SER A 296 -15.60 5.59 16.17
C SER A 296 -14.35 6.45 16.39
N ASP A 297 -14.18 7.03 17.58
CA ASP A 297 -12.99 7.83 17.92
C ASP A 297 -11.69 7.07 17.68
N VAL A 298 -11.67 5.75 17.98
CA VAL A 298 -10.51 4.89 17.75
C VAL A 298 -10.25 4.71 16.27
N GLN A 299 -11.27 4.45 15.45
CA GLN A 299 -11.13 4.33 13.99
C GLN A 299 -10.72 5.67 13.35
N ALA A 300 -11.23 6.80 13.84
CA ALA A 300 -10.80 8.13 13.40
C ALA A 300 -9.33 8.40 13.77
N LEU A 301 -8.88 7.95 14.94
CA LEU A 301 -7.47 7.98 15.33
C LEU A 301 -6.60 7.10 14.43
N ARG A 302 -7.07 5.90 14.06
CA ARG A 302 -6.39 5.01 13.11
C ARG A 302 -6.31 5.64 11.73
N ARG A 303 -7.36 6.31 11.25
CA ARG A 303 -7.36 7.05 9.98
C ARG A 303 -6.29 8.14 9.94
N ARG A 304 -6.17 8.95 10.99
CA ARG A 304 -5.09 9.95 11.10
C ARG A 304 -3.70 9.32 11.03
N ARG A 305 -3.52 8.16 11.66
CA ARG A 305 -2.24 7.43 11.66
C ARG A 305 -1.95 6.78 10.30
N LEU A 306 -2.96 6.18 9.67
CA LEU A 306 -2.84 5.59 8.34
C LEU A 306 -2.47 6.67 7.32
N TYR A 307 -3.15 7.80 7.35
CA TYR A 307 -2.83 8.97 6.55
C TYR A 307 -1.37 9.40 6.75
N ALA A 308 -0.92 9.56 7.99
CA ALA A 308 0.46 9.94 8.30
C ALA A 308 1.51 8.89 7.91
N GLN A 309 1.11 7.61 7.83
CA GLN A 309 1.99 6.51 7.37
C GLN A 309 2.12 6.48 5.84
N LEU A 310 1.04 6.74 5.11
CA LEU A 310 0.97 6.57 3.66
C LEU A 310 1.30 7.84 2.87
N MET A 311 0.95 9.01 3.42
CA MET A 311 1.09 10.29 2.73
C MET A 311 2.45 10.93 3.03
N PRO A 312 3.08 11.60 2.05
CA PRO A 312 4.34 12.29 2.26
C PRO A 312 4.22 13.35 3.36
N SER A 313 5.25 13.46 4.20
CA SER A 313 5.31 14.47 5.26
C SER A 313 5.37 15.88 4.68
N ARG A 314 4.81 16.86 5.39
CA ARG A 314 4.83 18.29 5.00
C ARG A 314 6.23 18.89 4.84
N ASP A 315 7.26 18.23 5.35
CA ASP A 315 8.65 18.74 5.44
C ASP A 315 9.64 18.03 4.48
N ALA A 316 9.15 17.39 3.41
CA ALA A 316 9.99 16.75 2.39
C ALA A 316 10.00 17.54 1.06
#